data_AF-A0A960XT63-F1
#
_entry.id   AF-A0A960XT63-F1
#
_cell.length_a   1.000
_cell.length_b   1.000
_cell.length_c   1.000
_cell.angle_alpha   90.00
_cell.angle_beta   90.00
_cell.angle_gamma   90.00
#
_symmetry.space_group_name_H-M   'P 1'
#
loop_
_entity.id
_entity.type
_entity.pdbx_description
1 polymer ?
#
loop_
_entity_poly.entity_id
_entity_poly.type
_entity_poly.pdbx_seq_one_letter_code
_entity_poly.pdbx_strand_id
1 'polypeptide(L)'
;IFFSFVGFEDLVKMAEETESPRTTLPRAIVVSAIVVLLLYLLVAISAVAVRSPEKLAADAGPLAAVMGELVGSAGGTALAAVALFATSKTILSNIFGTSRLLFDIARDTDAAFLKRLTRIVPRFGTPVLAIGVVTVVAIGFGMIGDLSAVASISNLCVLTVFTMVNIGLVVWRCRHPDADPAPFHLHLRIGRVPVLPVLGAAGTLVMIGFNIGNLVAGIGS
;
A
#
# COMPACT_ATOMS: atom_id res chain seq x y z
N ILE A 1 7.20 -2.48 -8.97
CA ILE A 1 7.70 -3.26 -7.79
C ILE A 1 7.37 -2.57 -6.47
N PHE A 2 7.58 -1.25 -6.28
CA PHE A 2 7.24 -0.58 -5.00
C PHE A 2 5.76 -0.80 -4.57
N PHE A 3 4.83 -0.73 -5.53
CA PHE A 3 3.42 -1.07 -5.34
C PHE A 3 3.17 -2.45 -4.72
N SER A 4 4.03 -3.45 -4.98
CA SER A 4 3.88 -4.82 -4.47
C SER A 4 4.23 -4.95 -2.97
N PHE A 5 4.83 -3.91 -2.37
CA PHE A 5 5.15 -3.86 -0.95
C PHE A 5 4.21 -2.93 -0.16
N VAL A 6 3.20 -2.34 -0.83
CA VAL A 6 2.13 -1.59 -0.17
C VAL A 6 1.24 -2.59 0.58
N GLY A 7 1.00 -2.36 1.87
CA GLY A 7 0.23 -3.25 2.74
C GLY A 7 0.74 -3.34 4.18
N PHE A 8 1.98 -2.92 4.45
CA PHE A 8 2.48 -2.85 5.84
C PHE A 8 1.71 -1.83 6.70
N GLU A 9 1.12 -0.82 6.06
CA GLU A 9 0.26 0.17 6.70
C GLU A 9 -1.02 -0.44 7.28
N ASP A 10 -1.51 -1.55 6.72
CA ASP A 10 -2.67 -2.25 7.27
C ASP A 10 -2.34 -2.97 8.58
N LEU A 11 -1.09 -3.44 8.75
CA LEU A 11 -0.63 -3.97 10.04
C LEU A 11 -0.64 -2.90 11.14
N VAL A 12 -0.35 -1.65 10.78
CA VAL A 12 -0.36 -0.52 11.73
C VAL A 12 -1.80 -0.16 12.12
N LYS A 13 -2.77 -0.28 11.22
CA LYS A 13 -4.19 -0.07 11.55
C LYS A 13 -4.70 -1.10 12.57
N MET A 14 -4.18 -2.32 12.54
CA MET A 14 -4.51 -3.38 13.51
C MET A 14 -3.76 -3.24 14.85
N ALA A 15 -2.94 -2.20 15.02
CA ALA A 15 -2.19 -1.97 16.25
C ALA A 15 -3.08 -1.85 17.49
N GLU A 16 -4.26 -1.24 17.34
CA GLU A 16 -5.21 -1.02 18.45
C GLU A 16 -5.87 -2.32 18.93
N GLU A 17 -5.94 -3.34 18.07
CA GLU A 17 -6.54 -4.64 18.34
C GLU A 17 -5.50 -5.72 18.69
N THR A 18 -4.21 -5.37 18.67
CA THR A 18 -3.11 -6.31 18.92
C THR A 18 -2.71 -6.32 20.39
N GLU A 19 -2.55 -7.50 20.98
CA GLU A 19 -2.02 -7.64 22.33
C GLU A 19 -0.53 -7.26 22.38
N SER A 20 -0.16 -6.33 23.27
CA SER A 20 1.20 -5.78 23.40
C SER A 20 1.79 -5.24 22.08
N PRO A 21 1.16 -4.22 21.45
CA PRO A 21 1.55 -3.74 20.13
C PRO A 21 2.99 -3.21 20.06
N ARG A 22 3.54 -2.73 21.19
CA ARG A 22 4.91 -2.19 21.30
C ARG A 22 5.99 -3.21 20.92
N THR A 23 5.77 -4.51 21.17
CA THR A 23 6.75 -5.57 20.90
C THR A 23 6.31 -6.48 19.77
N THR A 24 5.00 -6.70 19.62
CA THR A 24 4.44 -7.58 18.60
C THR A 24 4.51 -6.96 17.20
N LEU A 25 4.15 -5.67 17.04
CA LEU A 25 4.10 -5.05 15.72
C LEU A 25 5.45 -5.00 15.01
N PRO A 26 6.57 -4.57 15.64
CA PRO A 26 7.84 -4.50 14.94
C PRO A 26 8.32 -5.88 14.48
N ARG A 27 8.12 -6.91 15.31
CA ARG A 27 8.46 -8.29 14.95
C ARG A 27 7.57 -8.80 13.83
N ALA A 28 6.27 -8.55 13.90
CA ALA A 28 5.31 -8.94 12.88
C ALA A 28 5.62 -8.30 11.53
N ILE A 29 5.98 -7.01 11.49
CA ILE A 29 6.38 -6.31 10.26
C ILE A 29 7.62 -6.96 9.63
N VAL A 30 8.66 -7.23 10.42
CA VAL A 30 9.90 -7.85 9.90
C VAL A 30 9.66 -9.28 9.44
N VAL A 31 8.98 -10.10 10.23
CA VAL A 31 8.69 -11.50 9.89
C VAL A 31 7.79 -11.58 8.65
N SER A 32 6.73 -10.78 8.59
CA SER A 32 5.84 -10.76 7.41
C SER A 32 6.59 -10.31 6.15
N ALA A 33 7.43 -9.28 6.24
CA ALA A 33 8.23 -8.83 5.10
C ALA A 33 9.20 -9.93 4.60
N ILE A 34 9.89 -10.63 5.50
CA ILE A 34 10.79 -11.74 5.13
C ILE A 34 10.01 -12.89 4.49
N VAL A 35 8.89 -13.29 5.08
CA VAL A 35 8.07 -14.39 4.56
C VAL A 35 7.53 -14.04 3.17
N VAL A 36 6.99 -12.84 2.98
CA VAL A 36 6.47 -12.37 1.68
C VAL A 36 7.60 -12.30 0.64
N LEU A 37 8.77 -11.78 1.02
CA LEU A 37 9.93 -11.72 0.13
C LEU A 37 10.35 -13.11 -0.34
N LEU A 38 10.45 -14.08 0.57
CA LEU A 38 10.77 -15.46 0.21
C LEU A 38 9.72 -16.04 -0.72
N LEU A 39 8.42 -15.88 -0.41
CA LEU A 39 7.34 -16.35 -1.27
C LEU A 39 7.41 -15.74 -2.67
N TYR A 40 7.71 -14.45 -2.79
CA TYR A 40 7.87 -13.78 -4.09
C TYR A 40 9.04 -14.35 -4.88
N LEU A 41 10.19 -14.59 -4.23
CA LEU A 41 11.35 -15.19 -4.87
C LEU A 41 11.05 -16.62 -5.34
N LEU A 42 10.43 -17.43 -4.48
CA LEU A 42 10.02 -18.80 -4.81
C LEU A 42 9.10 -18.82 -6.02
N VAL A 43 8.05 -18.00 -6.03
CA VAL A 43 7.09 -17.91 -7.14
C VAL A 43 7.77 -17.42 -8.43
N ALA A 44 8.64 -16.41 -8.35
CA ALA A 44 9.36 -15.89 -9.50
C ALA A 44 10.32 -16.94 -10.11
N ILE A 45 11.08 -17.65 -9.27
CA ILE A 45 11.97 -18.74 -9.70
C ILE A 45 11.14 -19.86 -10.35
N SER A 46 10.03 -20.27 -9.74
CA SER A 46 9.14 -21.29 -10.31
C SER A 46 8.55 -20.86 -11.65
N ALA A 47 8.15 -19.60 -11.81
CA ALA A 47 7.60 -19.11 -13.07
C ALA A 47 8.64 -19.12 -14.21
N VAL A 48 9.85 -18.61 -13.94
CA VAL A 48 10.94 -18.55 -14.93
C VAL A 48 11.51 -19.94 -15.26
N ALA A 49 11.39 -20.90 -14.35
CA ALA A 49 11.75 -22.29 -14.61
C ALA A 49 10.82 -22.96 -15.65
N VAL A 50 9.57 -22.48 -15.78
CA VAL A 50 8.58 -23.03 -16.72
C VAL A 50 8.57 -22.27 -18.04
N ARG A 51 8.62 -20.93 -18.00
CA ARG A 51 8.59 -20.07 -19.20
C ARG A 51 9.76 -19.10 -19.23
N SER A 52 10.20 -18.75 -20.44
CA SER A 52 11.19 -17.69 -20.61
C SER A 52 10.64 -16.33 -20.13
N PRO A 53 11.50 -15.45 -19.60
CA PRO A 53 11.08 -14.13 -19.12
C PRO A 53 10.35 -13.30 -20.19
N GLU A 54 10.71 -13.43 -21.48
CA GLU A 54 10.04 -12.67 -22.54
C GLU A 54 8.58 -13.10 -22.72
N LYS A 55 8.30 -14.41 -22.63
CA LYS A 55 6.93 -14.93 -22.73
C LYS A 55 6.09 -14.51 -21.53
N LEU A 56 6.66 -14.59 -20.32
CA LEU A 56 6.02 -14.13 -19.10
C LEU A 56 5.69 -12.62 -19.15
N ALA A 57 6.55 -11.81 -19.76
CA ALA A 57 6.32 -10.36 -19.89
C ALA A 57 5.21 -10.03 -20.91
N ALA A 58 4.96 -10.89 -21.90
CA ALA A 58 3.91 -10.70 -22.90
C ALA A 58 2.52 -11.13 -22.39
N ASP A 59 2.44 -11.99 -21.38
CA ASP A 59 1.19 -12.49 -20.84
C ASP A 59 0.55 -11.49 -19.86
N ALA A 60 -0.73 -11.16 -20.05
CA ALA A 60 -1.50 -10.36 -19.10
C ALA A 60 -1.70 -11.07 -17.74
N GLY A 61 -1.61 -12.40 -17.71
CA GLY A 61 -1.72 -13.23 -16.51
C GLY A 61 -0.61 -14.28 -16.45
N PRO A 62 0.64 -13.90 -16.14
CA PRO A 62 1.82 -14.76 -16.30
C PRO A 62 1.72 -16.04 -15.47
N LEU A 63 1.23 -15.94 -14.23
CA LEU A 63 1.08 -17.08 -13.33
C LEU A 63 -0.04 -18.04 -13.78
N ALA A 64 -1.14 -17.51 -14.32
CA ALA A 64 -2.22 -18.33 -14.84
C ALA A 64 -1.78 -19.07 -16.11
N ALA A 65 -0.96 -18.43 -16.95
CA ALA A 65 -0.35 -19.06 -18.12
C ALA A 65 0.59 -20.21 -17.73
N VAL A 66 1.46 -19.99 -16.73
CA VAL A 66 2.33 -21.03 -16.16
C VAL A 66 1.52 -22.22 -15.63
N MET A 67 0.47 -21.96 -14.86
CA MET A 67 -0.41 -23.03 -14.35
C MET A 67 -1.19 -23.74 -15.46
N GLY A 68 -1.57 -23.02 -16.51
CA GLY A 68 -2.19 -23.58 -17.71
C GLY A 68 -1.27 -24.56 -18.45
N GLU A 69 0.03 -24.27 -18.48
CA GLU A 69 1.03 -25.11 -19.13
C GLU A 69 1.38 -26.35 -18.31
N LEU A 70 1.43 -26.23 -16.97
CA LEU A 70 1.77 -27.34 -16.08
C LEU A 70 0.60 -28.31 -15.80
N VAL A 71 -0.60 -27.78 -15.59
CA VAL A 71 -1.76 -28.53 -15.06
C VAL A 71 -2.92 -28.56 -16.08
N GLY A 72 -2.76 -27.89 -17.22
CA GLY A 72 -3.80 -27.73 -18.23
C GLY A 72 -4.70 -26.51 -17.98
N SER A 73 -5.58 -26.22 -18.95
CA SER A 73 -6.44 -25.03 -18.97
C SER A 73 -7.32 -24.88 -17.71
N ALA A 74 -7.75 -26.01 -17.13
CA ALA A 74 -8.50 -26.01 -15.87
C ALA A 74 -7.68 -25.46 -14.70
N GLY A 75 -6.38 -25.79 -14.61
CA GLY A 75 -5.48 -25.29 -13.58
C GLY A 75 -5.22 -23.78 -13.71
N GLY A 76 -5.01 -23.30 -14.94
CA GLY A 76 -4.88 -21.87 -15.22
C GLY A 76 -6.15 -21.08 -14.87
N THR A 77 -7.33 -21.63 -15.20
CA THR A 77 -8.63 -21.01 -14.89
C THR A 77 -8.88 -20.97 -13.38
N ALA A 78 -8.58 -22.05 -12.66
CA ALA A 78 -8.70 -22.10 -11.21
C ALA A 78 -7.80 -21.05 -10.54
N LEU A 79 -6.54 -20.92 -10.99
CA LEU A 79 -5.64 -19.89 -10.46
C LEU A 79 -6.15 -18.48 -10.73
N ALA A 80 -6.63 -18.21 -11.95
CA ALA A 80 -7.22 -16.92 -12.30
C ALA A 80 -8.43 -16.58 -11.42
N ALA A 81 -9.30 -17.56 -11.14
CA ALA A 81 -10.42 -17.37 -10.23
C ALA A 81 -9.97 -17.04 -8.80
N VAL A 82 -9.00 -17.79 -8.27
CA VAL A 82 -8.42 -17.52 -6.93
C VAL A 82 -7.81 -16.12 -6.87
N ALA A 83 -7.05 -15.73 -7.91
CA ALA A 83 -6.48 -14.39 -8.02
C ALA A 83 -7.57 -13.30 -8.03
N LEU A 84 -8.65 -13.50 -8.78
CA LEU A 84 -9.76 -12.57 -8.83
C LEU A 84 -10.43 -12.39 -7.46
N PHE A 85 -10.68 -13.49 -6.73
CA PHE A 85 -11.23 -13.44 -5.38
C PHE A 85 -10.28 -12.74 -4.41
N ALA A 86 -8.98 -13.02 -4.48
CA ALA A 86 -7.97 -12.38 -3.65
C ALA A 86 -7.90 -10.86 -3.90
N THR A 87 -7.85 -10.45 -5.17
CA THR A 87 -7.85 -9.03 -5.55
C THR A 87 -9.14 -8.34 -5.14
N SER A 88 -10.30 -8.97 -5.35
CA SER A 88 -11.61 -8.41 -4.96
C SER A 88 -11.68 -8.18 -3.45
N LYS A 89 -11.19 -9.15 -2.66
CA LYS A 89 -11.09 -9.02 -1.20
C LYS A 89 -10.20 -7.84 -0.81
N THR A 90 -9.05 -7.68 -1.44
CA THR A 90 -8.13 -6.57 -1.17
C THR A 90 -8.76 -5.22 -1.51
N ILE A 91 -9.42 -5.10 -2.66
CA ILE A 91 -10.13 -3.88 -3.06
C ILE A 91 -11.21 -3.52 -2.03
N LEU A 92 -12.02 -4.50 -1.62
CA LEU A 92 -13.07 -4.29 -0.62
C LEU A 92 -12.50 -3.81 0.72
N SER A 93 -11.43 -4.45 1.19
CA SER A 93 -10.72 -4.06 2.41
C SER A 93 -10.20 -2.62 2.34
N ASN A 94 -9.62 -2.23 1.20
CA ASN A 94 -9.12 -0.88 0.98
C ASN A 94 -10.25 0.16 0.97
N ILE A 95 -11.37 -0.12 0.29
CA ILE A 95 -12.52 0.79 0.28
C ILE A 95 -13.02 1.03 1.71
N PHE A 96 -13.13 -0.02 2.53
CA PHE A 96 -13.55 0.14 3.92
C PHE A 96 -12.53 0.91 4.76
N GLY A 97 -11.25 0.58 4.65
CA GLY A 97 -10.19 1.28 5.37
C GLY A 97 -10.14 2.78 5.04
N THR A 98 -10.14 3.12 3.74
CA THR A 98 -10.11 4.51 3.27
C THR A 98 -11.39 5.27 3.63
N SER A 99 -12.55 4.63 3.58
CA SER A 99 -13.82 5.27 3.95
C SER A 99 -13.87 5.62 5.44
N ARG A 100 -13.30 4.78 6.30
CA ARG A 100 -13.19 5.05 7.74
C ARG A 100 -12.22 6.18 8.02
N LEU A 101 -11.05 6.19 7.36
CA LEU A 101 -10.11 7.31 7.45
C LEU A 101 -10.77 8.63 7.01
N LEU A 102 -11.52 8.61 5.91
CA LEU A 102 -12.25 9.78 5.41
C LEU A 102 -13.34 10.24 6.39
N PHE A 103 -14.02 9.29 7.04
CA PHE A 103 -14.98 9.58 8.11
C PHE A 103 -14.32 10.26 9.31
N ASP A 104 -13.16 9.76 9.76
CA ASP A 104 -12.43 10.33 10.90
C ASP A 104 -11.95 11.76 10.59
N ILE A 105 -11.37 11.98 9.40
CA ILE A 105 -10.99 13.33 8.92
C ILE A 105 -12.22 14.25 8.88
N ALA A 106 -13.34 13.76 8.35
CA ALA A 106 -14.58 14.53 8.24
C ALA A 106 -15.22 14.86 9.60
N ARG A 107 -14.99 14.04 10.62
CA ARG A 107 -15.43 14.27 12.00
C ARG A 107 -14.61 15.37 12.67
N ASP A 108 -13.31 15.37 12.47
CA ASP A 108 -12.39 16.31 13.14
C ASP A 108 -12.26 17.65 12.43
N THR A 109 -12.74 17.78 11.18
CA THR A 109 -12.67 19.02 10.39
C THR A 109 -13.94 19.86 10.52
N ASP A 110 -13.79 21.19 10.56
CA ASP A 110 -14.93 22.13 10.62
C ASP A 110 -15.63 22.39 9.27
N ALA A 111 -15.14 21.81 8.19
CA ALA A 111 -15.68 21.99 6.86
C ALA A 111 -17.06 21.33 6.72
N ALA A 112 -18.09 22.15 6.50
CA ALA A 112 -19.48 21.73 6.44
C ALA A 112 -19.78 20.67 5.35
N PHE A 113 -19.04 20.67 4.23
CA PHE A 113 -19.21 19.67 3.17
C PHE A 113 -18.68 18.29 3.59
N LEU A 114 -17.55 18.25 4.32
CA LEU A 114 -16.97 17.01 4.86
C LEU A 114 -17.86 16.44 5.95
N LYS A 115 -18.48 17.28 6.81
CA LYS A 115 -19.44 16.82 7.83
C LYS A 115 -20.64 16.04 7.28
N ARG A 116 -20.96 16.12 5.97
CA ARG A 116 -21.99 15.26 5.37
C ARG A 116 -21.54 13.80 5.26
N LEU A 117 -20.24 13.55 5.15
CA LEU A 117 -19.63 12.22 5.07
C LEU A 117 -19.64 11.48 6.42
N THR A 118 -19.90 12.19 7.52
CA THR A 118 -20.04 11.58 8.86
C THR A 118 -21.42 10.98 9.11
N ARG A 119 -22.33 11.02 8.12
CA ARG A 119 -23.65 10.42 8.26
C ARG A 119 -23.56 8.90 8.25
N ILE A 120 -23.72 8.31 9.43
CA ILE A 120 -23.77 6.85 9.62
C ILE A 120 -25.18 6.35 9.35
N VAL A 121 -25.31 5.22 8.64
CA VAL A 121 -26.59 4.54 8.49
C VAL A 121 -26.87 3.69 9.73
N PRO A 122 -27.98 3.92 10.48
CA PRO A 122 -28.24 3.27 11.77
C PRO A 122 -28.29 1.74 11.72
N ARG A 123 -28.68 1.18 10.56
CA ARG A 123 -28.81 -0.27 10.37
C ARG A 123 -27.48 -1.01 10.29
N PHE A 124 -26.43 -0.35 9.79
CA PHE A 124 -25.14 -1.00 9.49
C PHE A 124 -23.98 -0.42 10.30
N GLY A 125 -24.16 0.74 10.96
CA GLY A 125 -23.08 1.40 11.68
C GLY A 125 -21.94 1.90 10.78
N THR A 126 -22.15 1.95 9.45
CA THR A 126 -21.12 2.32 8.47
C THR A 126 -21.40 3.67 7.79
N PRO A 127 -20.36 4.43 7.42
CA PRO A 127 -20.48 5.71 6.72
C PRO A 127 -20.70 5.48 5.22
N VAL A 128 -21.95 5.16 4.82
CA VAL A 128 -22.30 4.80 3.44
C VAL A 128 -21.98 5.91 2.43
N LEU A 129 -22.07 7.19 2.83
CA LEU A 129 -21.72 8.30 1.94
C LEU A 129 -20.21 8.34 1.66
N ALA A 130 -19.36 8.11 2.66
CA ALA A 130 -17.91 8.02 2.48
C ALA A 130 -17.55 6.83 1.58
N ILE A 131 -18.19 5.68 1.79
CA ILE A 131 -18.02 4.50 0.93
C ILE A 131 -18.41 4.81 -0.52
N GLY A 132 -19.54 5.49 -0.74
CA GLY A 132 -19.99 5.90 -2.07
C GLY A 132 -18.98 6.80 -2.76
N VAL A 133 -18.46 7.82 -2.06
CA VAL A 133 -17.44 8.74 -2.62
C VAL A 133 -16.17 7.98 -2.99
N VAL A 134 -15.62 7.16 -2.08
CA VAL A 134 -14.41 6.37 -2.33
C VAL A 134 -14.61 5.42 -3.52
N THR A 135 -15.78 4.79 -3.60
CA THR A 135 -16.11 3.86 -4.70
C THR A 135 -16.22 4.59 -6.04
N VAL A 136 -16.89 5.74 -6.10
CA VAL A 136 -16.99 6.54 -7.32
C VAL A 136 -15.63 7.01 -7.80
N VAL A 137 -14.76 7.47 -6.89
CA VAL A 137 -13.39 7.86 -7.22
C VAL A 137 -12.60 6.65 -7.73
N ALA A 138 -12.70 5.49 -7.08
CA ALA A 138 -12.02 4.27 -7.51
C ALA A 138 -12.48 3.80 -8.90
N ILE A 139 -13.78 3.86 -9.19
CA ILE A 139 -14.33 3.57 -10.52
C ILE A 139 -13.80 4.57 -11.54
N GLY A 140 -13.76 5.86 -11.20
CA GLY A 140 -13.21 6.91 -12.07
C GLY A 140 -11.76 6.64 -12.48
N PHE A 141 -10.90 6.24 -11.53
CA PHE A 141 -9.54 5.81 -11.85
C PHE A 141 -9.49 4.50 -12.64
N GLY A 142 -10.38 3.55 -12.37
CA GLY A 142 -10.48 2.31 -13.13
C GLY A 142 -10.87 2.52 -14.60
N MET A 143 -11.68 3.55 -14.89
CA MET A 143 -12.10 3.90 -16.25
C MET A 143 -10.98 4.51 -17.11
N ILE A 144 -9.86 4.92 -16.53
CA ILE A 144 -8.69 5.42 -17.27
C ILE A 144 -8.12 4.31 -18.17
N GLY A 145 -8.26 3.04 -17.80
CA GLY A 145 -7.88 1.87 -18.61
C GLY A 145 -6.37 1.60 -18.71
N ASP A 146 -5.53 2.55 -18.29
CA ASP A 146 -4.07 2.39 -18.25
C ASP A 146 -3.60 2.04 -16.82
N LEU A 147 -3.35 0.74 -16.60
CA LEU A 147 -2.84 0.22 -15.34
C LEU A 147 -1.46 0.80 -14.97
N SER A 148 -0.61 1.07 -15.96
CA SER A 148 0.73 1.61 -15.75
C SER A 148 0.67 3.06 -15.24
N ALA A 149 -0.17 3.88 -15.88
CA ALA A 149 -0.41 5.26 -15.44
C ALA A 149 -1.02 5.30 -14.03
N VAL A 150 -2.05 4.49 -13.77
CA VAL A 150 -2.71 4.44 -12.45
C VAL A 150 -1.73 3.97 -11.35
N ALA A 151 -0.91 2.96 -11.64
CA ALA A 151 0.11 2.48 -10.70
C ALA A 151 1.19 3.55 -10.45
N SER A 152 1.57 4.32 -11.46
CA SER A 152 2.57 5.39 -11.34
C SER A 152 2.04 6.55 -10.49
N ILE A 153 0.84 7.02 -10.76
CA ILE A 153 0.17 8.06 -9.95
C ILE A 153 0.03 7.59 -8.50
N SER A 154 -0.42 6.34 -8.30
CA SER A 154 -0.57 5.77 -6.95
C SER A 154 0.77 5.74 -6.20
N ASN A 155 1.86 5.34 -6.87
CA ASN A 155 3.20 5.36 -6.27
C ASN A 155 3.62 6.77 -5.88
N LEU A 156 3.38 7.79 -6.72
CA LEU A 156 3.70 9.17 -6.39
C LEU A 156 2.93 9.65 -5.15
N CYS A 157 1.64 9.33 -5.05
CA CYS A 157 0.82 9.66 -3.89
C CYS A 157 1.37 9.00 -2.62
N VAL A 158 1.63 7.69 -2.65
CA VAL A 158 2.13 6.93 -1.49
C VAL A 158 3.51 7.43 -1.07
N LEU A 159 4.43 7.62 -2.02
CA LEU A 159 5.76 8.12 -1.72
C LEU A 159 5.70 9.52 -1.10
N THR A 160 4.85 10.40 -1.62
CA THR A 160 4.66 11.76 -1.08
C THR A 160 4.16 11.69 0.36
N VAL A 161 3.16 10.85 0.65
CA VAL A 161 2.66 10.63 2.01
C VAL A 161 3.77 10.12 2.93
N PHE A 162 4.57 9.14 2.49
CA PHE A 162 5.70 8.68 3.30
C PHE A 162 6.76 9.75 3.52
N THR A 163 7.07 10.57 2.53
CA THR A 163 7.96 11.72 2.72
C THR A 163 7.39 12.68 3.77
N MET A 164 6.09 13.02 3.70
CA MET A 164 5.44 13.89 4.69
C MET A 164 5.46 13.29 6.10
N VAL A 165 5.20 12.00 6.25
CA VAL A 165 5.25 11.31 7.55
C VAL A 165 6.67 11.33 8.13
N ASN A 166 7.68 11.03 7.31
CA ASN A 166 9.08 11.05 7.75
C ASN A 166 9.53 12.46 8.17
N ILE A 167 9.21 13.49 7.37
CA ILE A 167 9.49 14.89 7.71
C ILE A 167 8.75 15.29 8.98
N GLY A 168 7.46 14.94 9.09
CA GLY A 168 6.64 15.23 10.26
C GLY A 168 7.22 14.63 11.54
N LEU A 169 7.70 13.39 11.48
CA LEU A 169 8.38 12.74 12.60
C LEU A 169 9.69 13.44 12.99
N VAL A 170 10.51 13.83 12.01
CA VAL A 170 11.75 14.58 12.26
C VAL A 170 11.44 15.92 12.94
N VAL A 171 10.49 16.69 12.39
CA VAL A 171 10.06 17.98 12.95
C VAL A 171 9.51 17.81 14.36
N TRP A 172 8.67 16.80 14.59
CA TRP A 172 8.08 16.54 15.91
C TRP A 172 9.14 16.20 16.96
N ARG A 173 10.13 15.36 16.60
CA ARG A 173 11.26 15.00 17.48
C ARG A 173 12.21 16.16 17.75
N CYS A 174 12.42 17.05 16.77
CA CYS A 174 13.22 18.26 16.97
C CYS A 174 12.52 19.26 17.90
N ARG A 175 11.18 19.32 17.88
CA ARG A 175 10.38 20.22 18.74
C ARG A 175 10.13 19.67 20.15
N HIS A 176 10.13 18.34 20.32
CA HIS A 176 9.91 17.69 21.61
C HIS A 176 11.12 16.83 22.00
N PRO A 177 12.25 17.45 22.36
CA PRO A 177 13.49 16.73 22.70
C PRO A 177 13.37 15.88 23.97
N ASP A 178 12.50 16.26 24.89
CA ASP A 178 12.28 15.61 26.20
C ASP A 178 11.04 14.69 26.23
N ALA A 179 10.37 14.51 25.08
CA ALA A 179 9.27 13.55 25.00
C ALA A 179 9.78 12.13 25.29
N ASP A 180 8.97 11.37 26.03
CA ASP A 180 9.26 9.98 26.38
C ASP A 180 9.79 9.22 25.15
N PRO A 181 10.84 8.39 25.31
CA PRO A 181 11.37 7.62 24.20
C PRO A 181 10.20 6.85 23.59
N ALA A 182 9.94 7.09 22.30
CA ALA A 182 8.84 6.43 21.62
C ALA A 182 8.87 4.93 21.90
N PRO A 183 7.70 4.26 21.93
CA PRO A 183 7.59 2.83 22.20
C PRO A 183 8.57 1.93 21.43
N PHE A 184 9.08 2.41 20.30
CA PHE A 184 10.17 1.82 19.55
C PHE A 184 11.49 2.60 19.69
N HIS A 185 12.54 1.93 20.19
CA HIS A 185 13.88 2.48 20.28
C HIS A 185 14.59 2.42 18.92
N LEU A 186 14.79 3.58 18.30
CA LEU A 186 15.67 3.72 17.15
C LEU A 186 17.13 3.71 17.63
N HIS A 187 17.79 2.56 17.53
CA HIS A 187 19.20 2.37 17.93
C HIS A 187 20.17 3.25 17.12
N LEU A 188 19.78 3.66 15.90
CA LEU A 188 20.59 4.51 15.02
C LEU A 188 20.14 5.98 15.13
N ARG A 189 20.66 6.67 16.14
CA ARG A 189 20.44 8.10 16.39
C ARG A 189 21.78 8.85 16.32
N ILE A 190 21.94 9.77 15.36
CA ILE A 190 23.07 10.70 15.33
C ILE A 190 22.57 12.00 15.97
N GLY A 191 22.84 12.17 17.27
CA GLY A 191 22.45 13.36 18.03
C GLY A 191 20.93 13.55 18.16
N ARG A 192 20.40 14.68 17.66
CA ARG A 192 18.97 15.03 17.76
C ARG A 192 18.10 14.47 16.63
N VAL A 193 18.71 13.94 15.57
CA VAL A 193 18.02 13.53 14.35
C VAL A 193 17.94 12.01 14.27
N PRO A 194 16.74 11.43 14.13
CA PRO A 194 16.62 10.00 13.89
C PRO A 194 17.11 9.71 12.46
N VAL A 195 18.11 8.83 12.31
CA VAL A 195 18.74 8.57 10.99
C VAL A 195 17.79 7.83 10.06
N LEU A 196 16.99 6.90 10.60
CA LEU A 196 16.05 6.10 9.83
C LEU A 196 15.01 6.95 9.07
N PRO A 197 14.31 7.91 9.72
CA PRO A 197 13.36 8.78 9.02
C PRO A 197 14.00 9.72 7.99
N VAL A 198 15.23 10.19 8.23
CA VAL A 198 15.94 11.01 7.24
C VAL A 198 16.33 10.20 6.01
N LEU A 199 16.87 8.99 6.21
CA LEU A 199 17.14 8.07 5.10
C LEU A 199 15.85 7.68 4.37
N GLY A 200 14.75 7.47 5.10
CA GLY A 200 13.43 7.21 4.52
C GLY A 200 12.90 8.38 3.68
N ALA A 201 13.00 9.62 4.19
CA ALA A 201 12.63 10.82 3.44
C ALA A 201 13.51 11.00 2.19
N ALA A 202 14.82 10.83 2.31
CA ALA A 202 15.74 10.94 1.18
C ALA A 202 15.47 9.83 0.13
N GLY A 203 15.29 8.59 0.56
CA GLY A 203 14.99 7.46 -0.33
C GLY A 203 13.66 7.62 -1.06
N THR A 204 12.62 8.08 -0.36
CA THR A 204 11.31 8.36 -0.99
C THR A 204 11.39 9.51 -1.98
N LEU A 205 12.13 10.59 -1.69
CA LEU A 205 12.36 11.70 -2.62
C LEU A 205 13.13 11.26 -3.88
N VAL A 206 14.16 10.42 -3.75
CA VAL A 206 14.89 9.86 -4.90
C VAL A 206 13.95 9.01 -5.77
N MET A 207 13.13 8.17 -5.14
CA MET A 207 12.15 7.34 -5.85
C MET A 207 11.07 8.17 -6.56
N ILE A 208 10.63 9.29 -5.97
CA ILE A 208 9.71 10.23 -6.64
C ILE A 208 10.37 10.80 -7.90
N GLY A 209 11.63 11.24 -7.80
CA GLY A 209 12.37 11.75 -8.96
C GLY A 209 12.49 10.72 -10.08
N PHE A 210 12.79 9.46 -9.74
CA PHE A 210 12.86 8.36 -10.70
C PHE A 210 11.50 8.04 -11.32
N ASN A 211 10.42 8.04 -10.53
CA ASN A 211 9.07 7.75 -11.01
C ASN A 211 8.56 8.86 -11.97
N ILE A 212 8.81 10.13 -11.65
CA ILE A 212 8.51 11.26 -12.54
C ILE A 212 9.32 11.15 -13.85
N GLY A 213 10.61 10.81 -13.75
CA GLY A 213 11.46 10.59 -14.93
C GLY A 213 10.91 9.51 -15.87
N ASN A 214 10.45 8.39 -15.31
CA ASN A 214 9.85 7.31 -16.09
C ASN A 214 8.49 7.69 -16.67
N LEU A 215 7.68 8.46 -15.96
CA LEU A 215 6.39 8.93 -16.45
C LEU A 215 6.57 9.88 -17.63
N VAL A 216 7.53 10.81 -17.54
CA VAL A 216 7.86 11.75 -18.64
C VAL A 216 8.47 11.02 -19.84
N ALA A 217 9.33 10.03 -19.60
CA ALA A 217 9.92 9.22 -20.67
C ALA A 217 8.88 8.31 -21.36
N GLY A 218 7.94 7.74 -20.61
CA GLY A 218 6.90 6.84 -21.14
C GLY A 218 5.74 7.55 -21.86
N ILE A 219 5.52 8.84 -21.61
CA ILE A 219 4.57 9.67 -22.39
C ILE A 219 5.21 10.13 -23.73
N GLY A 220 6.54 10.03 -23.86
CA GLY A 220 7.30 10.44 -25.05
C GLY A 220 7.55 9.34 -26.09
N SER A 221 7.08 8.10 -25.85
CA SER A 221 7.24 6.92 -26.73
C SER A 221 5.89 6.32 -27.09
#